data_AF-A0A959P1A4-F1
#
_entry.id   AF-A0A959P1A4-F1
#
_cell.length_a   1.000
_cell.length_b   1.000
_cell.length_c   1.000
_cell.angle_alpha   90.00
_cell.angle_beta   90.00
_cell.angle_gamma   90.00
#
_symmetry.space_group_name_H-M   'P 1'
#
loop_
_entity.id
_entity.type
_entity.pdbx_description
1 polymer ?
#
loop_
_entity_poly.entity_id
_entity_poly.type
_entity_poly.pdbx_seq_one_letter_code
_entity_poly.pdbx_strand_id
1 'polypeptide(L)'
;MKNVLSKKMILILMLILPTFLFSQEKEQMPAPPAPPNFDFDFEFQDFQEMDQNTQNELLQKLNKELQKELKVIQSFDKQKYLDLLRESQFKNMEFPYLVKREKEMHEREKRIFELEVKTESLAAQYEKANKTEKEKIKNELKQKVSELFTEKEVERKNQVAELEQELVELKKSLEVRLK
;
A
#
# COMPACT_ATOMS: atom_id res chain seq x y z
N MET A 1 -71.32 9.90 -38.91
CA MET A 1 -70.68 8.65 -39.37
C MET A 1 -69.95 8.02 -38.20
N LYS A 2 -70.39 6.84 -37.73
CA LYS A 2 -69.79 6.14 -36.58
C LYS A 2 -68.65 5.25 -37.10
N ASN A 3 -67.41 5.61 -36.80
CA ASN A 3 -66.25 4.77 -37.10
C ASN A 3 -66.25 3.58 -36.14
N VAL A 4 -66.76 2.44 -36.60
CA VAL A 4 -66.65 1.17 -35.88
C VAL A 4 -65.24 0.65 -36.12
N LEU A 5 -64.31 0.98 -35.22
CA LEU A 5 -63.01 0.32 -35.18
C LEU A 5 -63.27 -1.17 -34.91
N SER A 6 -63.01 -2.01 -35.90
CA SER A 6 -63.23 -3.45 -35.82
C SER A 6 -62.47 -4.02 -34.61
N LYS A 7 -63.16 -4.81 -33.76
CA LYS A 7 -62.53 -5.51 -32.61
C LYS A 7 -61.30 -6.34 -33.03
N LYS A 8 -61.21 -6.78 -34.29
CA LYS A 8 -60.05 -7.48 -34.84
C LYS A 8 -58.83 -6.56 -35.01
N MET A 9 -59.04 -5.27 -35.28
CA MET A 9 -57.96 -4.28 -35.43
C MET A 9 -57.34 -3.90 -34.08
N ILE A 10 -58.16 -3.84 -33.01
CA ILE A 10 -57.69 -3.62 -31.63
C ILE A 10 -56.84 -4.81 -31.15
N LEU A 11 -57.24 -6.05 -31.51
CA LEU A 11 -56.49 -7.26 -31.16
C LEU A 11 -55.12 -7.31 -31.86
N ILE A 12 -55.04 -6.87 -33.12
CA ILE A 12 -53.79 -6.78 -33.87
C ILE A 12 -52.88 -5.70 -33.27
N LEU A 13 -53.45 -4.55 -32.86
CA LEU A 13 -52.67 -3.49 -32.21
C LEU A 13 -52.08 -3.94 -30.86
N MET A 14 -52.85 -4.71 -30.06
CA MET A 14 -52.36 -5.26 -28.79
C MET A 14 -51.30 -6.35 -28.94
N LEU A 15 -51.27 -7.08 -30.06
CA LEU A 15 -50.24 -8.09 -30.33
C LEU A 15 -48.91 -7.48 -30.78
N ILE A 16 -48.91 -6.28 -31.37
CA ILE A 16 -47.70 -5.62 -31.90
C ILE A 16 -47.04 -4.69 -30.87
N LEU A 17 -47.81 -4.13 -29.92
CA LEU A 17 -47.23 -3.26 -28.89
C LEU A 17 -46.13 -3.90 -28.00
N PRO A 18 -46.23 -5.18 -27.56
CA PRO A 18 -45.18 -5.75 -26.71
C PRO A 18 -43.86 -6.01 -27.46
N THR A 19 -43.86 -6.22 -28.78
CA THR A 19 -42.61 -6.45 -29.52
C THR A 19 -41.74 -5.20 -29.61
N PHE A 20 -42.33 -4.01 -29.54
CA PHE A 20 -41.57 -2.74 -29.52
C PHE A 20 -41.09 -2.36 -28.12
N LEU A 21 -41.79 -2.77 -27.04
CA LEU A 21 -41.39 -2.47 -25.66
C LEU A 21 -40.27 -3.38 -25.14
N PHE A 22 -40.11 -4.59 -25.70
CA PHE A 22 -39.02 -5.52 -25.34
C PHE A 22 -37.81 -5.48 -26.29
N SER A 23 -37.83 -4.61 -27.31
CA SER A 23 -36.67 -4.32 -28.15
C SER A 23 -35.87 -3.13 -27.61
N GLN A 24 -35.67 -3.07 -26.29
CA GLN A 24 -34.43 -2.44 -25.83
C GLN A 24 -33.32 -3.39 -26.25
N GLU A 25 -32.66 -3.06 -27.35
CA GLU A 25 -31.30 -3.55 -27.58
C GLU A 25 -30.60 -3.46 -26.23
N LYS A 26 -30.17 -4.60 -25.69
CA LYS A 26 -29.18 -4.58 -24.63
C LYS A 26 -28.04 -3.79 -25.23
N GLU A 27 -27.93 -2.51 -24.89
CA GLU A 27 -26.73 -1.74 -25.18
C GLU A 27 -25.61 -2.62 -24.65
N GLN A 28 -24.86 -3.18 -25.59
CA GLN A 28 -23.72 -3.98 -25.27
C GLN A 28 -22.81 -3.02 -24.54
N MET A 29 -22.73 -3.18 -23.21
CA MET A 29 -21.91 -2.31 -22.37
C MET A 29 -20.58 -2.16 -23.10
N PRO A 30 -20.14 -0.92 -23.39
CA PRO A 30 -18.87 -0.73 -24.07
C PRO A 30 -17.84 -1.52 -23.26
N ALA A 31 -17.07 -2.37 -23.96
CA ALA A 31 -16.01 -3.12 -23.32
C ALA A 31 -15.20 -2.14 -22.45
N PRO A 32 -14.87 -2.50 -21.19
CA PRO A 32 -14.07 -1.62 -20.35
C PRO A 32 -12.86 -1.16 -21.18
N PRO A 33 -12.55 0.15 -21.19
CA PRO A 33 -11.43 0.65 -21.97
C PRO A 33 -10.22 -0.22 -21.64
N ALA A 34 -9.52 -0.68 -22.69
CA ALA A 34 -8.30 -1.43 -22.50
C ALA A 34 -7.40 -0.63 -21.53
N PRO A 35 -6.75 -1.29 -20.56
CA PRO A 35 -5.84 -0.58 -19.68
C PRO A 35 -4.89 0.23 -20.56
N PRO A 36 -4.69 1.53 -20.29
CA PRO A 36 -3.74 2.32 -21.04
C PRO A 36 -2.42 1.56 -21.10
N ASN A 37 -1.85 1.46 -22.30
CA ASN A 37 -0.53 0.88 -22.48
C ASN A 37 0.46 1.88 -21.89
N PHE A 38 0.64 1.79 -20.57
CA PHE A 38 1.67 2.51 -19.86
C PHE A 38 2.98 1.83 -20.22
N ASP A 39 3.56 2.23 -21.35
CA ASP A 39 5.01 2.18 -21.53
C ASP A 39 5.58 3.24 -20.59
N PHE A 40 5.56 2.91 -19.29
CA PHE A 40 6.30 3.63 -18.29
C PHE A 40 7.76 3.28 -18.55
N ASP A 41 8.39 4.05 -19.43
CA ASP A 41 9.85 4.24 -19.41
C ASP A 41 10.17 4.98 -18.10
N PHE A 42 10.01 4.25 -16.99
CA PHE A 42 10.61 4.61 -15.72
C PHE A 42 12.11 4.36 -15.93
N GLU A 43 12.78 5.30 -16.60
CA GLU A 43 14.19 5.52 -16.36
C GLU A 43 14.25 5.76 -14.84
N PHE A 44 14.60 4.71 -14.09
CA PHE A 44 15.03 4.82 -12.72
C PHE A 44 16.26 5.71 -12.76
N GLN A 45 16.05 7.03 -12.78
CA GLN A 45 17.07 8.00 -12.50
C GLN A 45 17.71 7.54 -11.21
N ASP A 46 18.97 7.14 -11.29
CA ASP A 46 19.84 6.89 -10.15
C ASP A 46 19.43 7.86 -9.05
N PHE A 47 18.85 7.33 -7.97
CA PHE A 47 18.33 8.14 -6.87
C PHE A 47 19.42 9.11 -6.48
N GLN A 48 19.23 10.39 -6.82
CA GLN A 48 20.24 11.43 -6.68
C GLN A 48 20.94 11.32 -5.32
N GLU A 49 22.27 11.48 -5.32
CA GLU A 49 23.03 11.60 -4.08
C GLU A 49 22.41 12.71 -3.23
N MET A 50 21.93 12.35 -2.04
CA MET A 50 21.40 13.33 -1.08
C MET A 50 22.56 14.21 -0.61
N ASP A 51 22.44 15.53 -0.72
CA ASP A 51 23.49 16.42 -0.25
C ASP A 51 23.66 16.36 1.27
N GLN A 52 24.84 16.74 1.74
CA GLN A 52 25.21 16.61 3.15
C GLN A 52 24.35 17.48 4.08
N ASN A 53 23.84 18.63 3.59
CA ASN A 53 23.01 19.50 4.41
C ASN A 53 21.64 18.87 4.63
N THR A 54 21.02 18.34 3.57
CA THR A 54 19.78 17.57 3.70
C THR A 54 19.97 16.36 4.61
N GLN A 55 21.04 15.58 4.44
CA GLN A 55 21.31 14.44 5.34
C GLN A 55 21.33 14.86 6.81
N ASN A 56 22.05 15.93 7.14
CA ASN A 56 22.16 16.43 8.51
C ASN A 56 20.82 16.92 9.06
N GLU A 57 20.03 17.63 8.23
CA GLU A 57 18.71 18.11 8.62
C GLU A 57 17.76 16.95 8.95
N LEU A 58 17.73 15.92 8.09
CA LEU A 58 16.90 14.74 8.32
C LEU A 58 17.34 13.99 9.57
N LEU A 59 18.63 13.79 9.75
CA LEU A 59 19.18 13.09 10.91
C LEU A 59 18.84 13.80 12.22
N GLN A 60 18.87 15.14 12.25
CA GLN A 60 18.55 15.92 13.45
C GLN A 60 17.09 15.79 13.90
N LYS A 61 16.16 15.50 12.98
CA LYS A 61 14.73 15.30 13.29
C LYS A 61 14.47 13.95 13.96
N LEU A 62 15.40 13.01 13.89
CA LEU A 62 15.25 11.67 14.46
C LEU A 62 15.62 11.65 15.95
N ASN A 63 15.12 10.64 16.66
CA ASN A 63 15.53 10.41 18.05
C ASN A 63 17.02 10.02 18.13
N LYS A 64 17.63 10.20 19.32
CA LYS A 64 19.08 9.97 19.50
C LYS A 64 19.53 8.53 19.23
N GLU A 65 18.66 7.56 19.48
CA GLU A 65 18.97 6.14 19.27
C GLU A 65 19.05 5.82 17.78
N LEU A 66 18.03 6.20 17.00
CA LEU A 66 18.02 6.06 15.54
C LEU A 66 19.19 6.79 14.88
N GLN A 67 19.50 8.01 15.34
CA GLN A 67 20.66 8.74 14.84
C GLN A 67 21.96 7.94 15.01
N LYS A 68 22.15 7.31 16.17
CA LYS A 68 23.33 6.51 16.47
C LYS A 68 23.38 5.27 15.57
N GLU A 69 22.25 4.60 15.39
CA GLU A 69 22.15 3.37 14.60
C GLU A 69 22.39 3.62 13.11
N LEU A 70 21.78 4.67 12.56
CA LEU A 70 22.00 5.10 11.18
C LEU A 70 23.46 5.47 10.92
N LYS A 71 24.14 6.15 11.86
CA LYS A 71 25.58 6.44 11.73
C LYS A 71 26.44 5.19 11.72
N VAL A 72 26.06 4.16 12.48
CA VAL A 72 26.75 2.86 12.44
C VAL A 72 26.59 2.24 11.04
N ILE A 73 25.37 2.24 10.50
CA ILE A 73 25.08 1.73 9.15
C ILE A 73 25.86 2.52 8.10
N GLN A 74 25.91 3.84 8.18
CA GLN A 74 26.66 4.72 7.25
C GLN A 74 28.14 4.31 7.13
N SER A 75 28.75 3.88 8.24
CA SER A 75 30.15 3.45 8.27
C SER A 75 30.41 2.09 7.60
N PHE A 76 29.35 1.42 7.17
CA PHE A 76 29.37 0.07 6.63
C PHE A 76 28.78 0.03 5.22
N ASP A 77 27.59 0.58 5.05
CA ASP A 77 26.88 0.68 3.79
C ASP A 77 26.25 2.08 3.66
N LYS A 78 26.90 2.94 2.85
CA LYS A 78 26.44 4.30 2.58
C LYS A 78 25.08 4.30 1.89
N GLN A 79 24.84 3.38 0.96
CA GLN A 79 23.61 3.37 0.17
C GLN A 79 22.42 3.00 1.06
N LYS A 80 22.56 1.91 1.82
CA LYS A 80 21.55 1.48 2.78
C LYS A 80 21.24 2.56 3.82
N TYR A 81 22.26 3.26 4.30
CA TYR A 81 22.07 4.42 5.18
C TYR A 81 21.22 5.51 4.53
N LEU A 82 21.51 5.89 3.28
CA LEU A 82 20.75 6.92 2.57
C LEU A 82 19.30 6.47 2.34
N ASP A 83 19.08 5.22 2.00
CA ASP A 83 17.73 4.67 1.78
C ASP A 83 16.91 4.71 3.07
N LEU A 84 17.47 4.24 4.19
CA LEU A 84 16.81 4.30 5.50
C LEU A 84 16.60 5.74 5.98
N LEU A 85 17.54 6.65 5.69
CA LEU A 85 17.39 8.06 6.05
C LEU A 85 16.25 8.74 5.27
N ARG A 86 16.11 8.44 3.97
CA ARG A 86 14.96 8.92 3.17
C ARG A 86 13.65 8.36 3.71
N GLU A 87 13.60 7.06 3.96
CA GLU A 87 12.39 6.41 4.49
C GLU A 87 11.98 6.98 5.86
N SER A 88 12.97 7.34 6.69
CA SER A 88 12.73 7.93 8.01
C SER A 88 11.88 9.20 7.97
N GLN A 89 11.90 9.96 6.86
CA GLN A 89 11.13 11.20 6.68
C GLN A 89 9.63 10.94 6.79
N PHE A 90 9.16 9.84 6.21
CA PHE A 90 7.75 9.48 6.19
C PHE A 90 7.36 8.71 7.44
N LYS A 91 8.22 7.78 7.88
CA LYS A 91 7.94 6.89 9.01
C LYS A 91 7.94 7.62 10.37
N ASN A 92 8.63 8.76 10.48
CA ASN A 92 8.66 9.57 11.71
C ASN A 92 7.82 10.84 11.64
N MET A 93 7.07 11.06 10.57
CA MET A 93 6.21 12.24 10.44
C MET A 93 5.02 12.14 11.39
N GLU A 94 4.80 13.17 12.21
CA GLU A 94 3.61 13.24 13.05
C GLU A 94 2.42 13.75 12.23
N PHE A 95 1.36 12.95 12.17
CA PHE A 95 0.13 13.31 11.49
C PHE A 95 -0.95 13.71 12.51
N PRO A 96 -1.35 15.00 12.58
CA PRO A 96 -2.21 15.51 13.65
C PRO A 96 -3.68 15.06 13.57
N TYR A 97 -4.13 14.53 12.42
CA TYR A 97 -5.55 14.23 12.17
C TYR A 97 -5.82 12.77 11.77
N LEU A 98 -5.05 11.83 12.31
CA LEU A 98 -5.30 10.40 12.06
C LEU A 98 -6.47 9.88 12.91
N VAL A 99 -7.35 9.09 12.31
CA VAL A 99 -8.31 8.30 13.09
C VAL A 99 -7.58 7.19 13.85
N LYS A 100 -8.21 6.63 14.89
CA LYS A 100 -7.59 5.62 15.77
C LYS A 100 -6.89 4.49 15.00
N ARG A 101 -7.56 3.95 13.97
CA ARG A 101 -7.02 2.88 13.12
C ARG A 101 -5.76 3.32 12.37
N GLU A 102 -5.81 4.47 11.70
CA GLU A 102 -4.67 5.01 10.95
C GLU A 102 -3.49 5.30 11.88
N LYS A 103 -3.77 5.80 13.09
CA LYS A 103 -2.75 6.00 14.12
C LYS A 103 -2.08 4.68 14.51
N GLU A 104 -2.85 3.62 14.75
CA GLU A 104 -2.30 2.30 15.07
C GLU A 104 -1.47 1.71 13.92
N MET A 105 -1.88 1.92 12.68
CA MET A 105 -1.11 1.52 11.48
C MET A 105 0.20 2.30 11.41
N HIS A 106 0.14 3.64 11.52
CA HIS A 106 1.32 4.49 11.48
C HIS A 106 2.32 4.17 12.60
N GLU A 107 1.84 3.97 13.83
CA GLU A 107 2.70 3.55 14.95
C GLU A 107 3.35 2.18 14.71
N ARG A 108 2.63 1.24 14.07
CA ARG A 108 3.18 -0.07 13.70
C ARG A 108 4.27 0.08 12.64
N GLU A 109 4.00 0.82 11.57
CA GLU A 109 4.98 1.08 10.52
C GLU A 109 6.25 1.72 11.09
N LYS A 110 6.09 2.69 12.00
CA LYS A 110 7.21 3.31 12.71
C LYS A 110 8.01 2.29 13.52
N ARG A 111 7.35 1.41 14.28
CA ARG A 111 8.03 0.34 15.04
C ARG A 111 8.76 -0.65 14.14
N ILE A 112 8.16 -1.03 13.01
CA ILE A 112 8.78 -1.91 12.01
C ILE A 112 10.06 -1.26 11.48
N PHE A 113 9.98 0.01 11.07
CA PHE A 113 11.12 0.77 10.59
C PHE A 113 12.23 0.89 11.64
N GLU A 114 11.90 1.22 12.89
CA GLU A 114 12.87 1.29 13.99
C GLU A 114 13.58 -0.07 14.22
N LEU A 115 12.83 -1.17 14.17
CA LEU A 115 13.39 -2.52 14.27
C LEU A 115 14.30 -2.86 13.08
N GLU A 116 13.95 -2.46 11.87
CA GLU A 116 14.79 -2.66 10.68
C GLU A 116 16.14 -1.94 10.84
N VAL A 117 16.11 -0.64 11.15
CA VAL A 117 17.32 0.16 11.42
C VAL A 117 18.16 -0.50 12.51
N LYS A 118 17.53 -0.97 13.60
CA LYS A 118 18.24 -1.67 14.68
C LYS A 118 18.93 -2.93 14.19
N THR A 119 18.22 -3.79 13.45
CA THR A 119 18.76 -5.07 12.97
C THR A 119 19.91 -4.87 12.00
N GLU A 120 19.81 -3.89 11.10
CA GLU A 120 20.89 -3.54 10.16
C GLU A 120 22.11 -2.97 10.89
N SER A 121 21.88 -2.11 11.90
CA SER A 121 22.95 -1.59 12.75
C SER A 121 23.68 -2.70 13.51
N LEU A 122 22.94 -3.65 14.07
CA LEU A 122 23.50 -4.80 14.77
C LEU A 122 24.24 -5.75 13.81
N ALA A 123 23.76 -5.93 12.58
CA ALA A 123 24.46 -6.71 11.56
C ALA A 123 25.81 -6.07 11.21
N ALA A 124 25.83 -4.75 10.99
CA ALA A 124 27.07 -4.01 10.76
C ALA A 124 28.06 -4.09 11.95
N GLN A 125 27.55 -4.05 13.19
CA GLN A 125 28.38 -4.23 14.39
C GLN A 125 28.92 -5.66 14.50
N TYR A 126 28.10 -6.66 14.14
CA TYR A 126 28.50 -8.07 14.16
C TYR A 126 29.73 -8.32 13.30
N GLU A 127 29.82 -7.70 12.12
CA GLU A 127 30.96 -7.89 11.22
C GLU A 127 32.29 -7.45 11.83
N LYS A 128 32.30 -6.31 12.53
CA LYS A 128 33.49 -5.70 13.13
C LYS A 128 33.79 -6.19 14.56
N ALA A 129 32.89 -6.95 15.17
CA ALA A 129 32.99 -7.38 16.57
C ALA A 129 33.99 -8.52 16.81
N ASN A 130 34.55 -8.55 18.02
CA ASN A 130 35.37 -9.68 18.47
C ASN A 130 34.52 -10.91 18.82
N LYS A 131 35.15 -12.06 19.08
CA LYS A 131 34.43 -13.34 19.30
C LYS A 131 33.41 -13.29 20.44
N THR A 132 33.72 -12.61 21.54
CA THR A 132 32.83 -12.50 22.71
C THR A 132 31.67 -11.55 22.46
N GLU A 133 31.91 -10.43 21.76
CA GLU A 133 30.89 -9.47 21.35
C GLU A 133 29.94 -10.07 20.31
N LYS A 134 30.47 -10.85 19.36
CA LYS A 134 29.68 -11.52 18.34
C LYS A 134 28.57 -12.39 18.92
N GLU A 135 28.83 -13.15 19.97
CA GLU A 135 27.77 -13.97 20.60
C GLU A 135 26.68 -13.10 21.26
N LYS A 136 27.03 -11.97 21.87
CA LYS A 136 26.05 -11.03 22.43
C LYS A 136 25.19 -10.42 21.32
N ILE A 137 25.85 -9.88 20.29
CA ILE A 137 25.18 -9.26 19.14
C ILE A 137 24.28 -10.27 18.41
N LYS A 138 24.73 -11.53 18.26
CA LYS A 138 23.94 -12.60 17.65
C LYS A 138 22.66 -12.90 18.42
N ASN A 139 22.72 -12.93 19.74
CA ASN A 139 21.54 -13.13 20.57
C ASN A 139 20.56 -11.95 20.45
N GLU A 140 21.09 -10.73 20.46
CA GLU A 140 20.28 -9.51 20.27
C GLU A 140 19.64 -9.46 18.87
N LEU A 141 20.41 -9.76 17.81
CA LEU A 141 19.90 -9.90 16.45
C LEU A 141 18.77 -10.91 16.37
N LYS A 142 18.93 -12.11 16.96
CA LYS A 142 17.89 -13.14 16.96
C LYS A 142 16.59 -12.63 17.58
N GLN A 143 16.70 -11.93 18.71
CA GLN A 143 15.54 -11.34 19.37
C GLN A 143 14.89 -10.27 18.48
N LYS A 144 15.67 -9.30 18.01
CA LYS A 144 15.15 -8.17 17.22
C LYS A 144 14.57 -8.59 15.88
N VAL A 145 15.19 -9.55 15.20
CA VAL A 145 14.64 -10.15 13.98
C VAL A 145 13.32 -10.87 14.27
N SER A 146 13.22 -11.60 15.38
CA SER A 146 11.95 -12.25 15.76
C SER A 146 10.84 -11.23 16.05
N GLU A 147 11.17 -10.14 16.75
CA GLU A 147 10.24 -9.02 16.99
C GLU A 147 9.79 -8.40 15.66
N LEU A 148 10.72 -8.11 14.74
CA LEU A 148 10.44 -7.57 13.41
C LEU A 148 9.52 -8.49 12.59
N PHE A 149 9.80 -9.79 12.58
CA PHE A 149 8.96 -10.77 11.91
C PHE A 149 7.54 -10.78 12.46
N THR A 150 7.39 -10.72 13.78
CA THR A 150 6.07 -10.70 14.44
C THR A 150 5.28 -9.47 14.02
N GLU A 151 5.90 -8.29 14.03
CA GLU A 151 5.24 -7.05 13.62
C GLU A 151 4.83 -7.06 12.14
N LYS A 152 5.71 -7.53 11.24
CA LYS A 152 5.41 -7.69 9.80
C LYS A 152 4.32 -8.73 9.54
N GLU A 153 4.26 -9.80 10.32
CA GLU A 153 3.20 -10.79 10.19
C GLU A 153 1.83 -10.19 10.56
N VAL A 154 1.77 -9.40 11.63
CA VAL A 154 0.53 -8.72 12.02
C VAL A 154 0.12 -7.68 10.98
N GLU A 155 1.06 -6.88 10.47
CA GLU A 155 0.80 -5.94 9.38
C GLU A 155 0.20 -6.65 8.15
N ARG A 156 0.82 -7.75 7.72
CA ARG A 156 0.33 -8.53 6.57
C ARG A 156 -1.06 -9.11 6.81
N LYS A 157 -1.36 -9.59 8.01
CA LYS A 157 -2.70 -10.08 8.37
C LYS A 157 -3.75 -8.98 8.25
N ASN A 158 -3.43 -7.76 8.68
CA ASN A 158 -4.33 -6.62 8.59
C ASN A 158 -4.56 -6.20 7.12
N GLN A 159 -3.49 -6.14 6.31
CA GLN A 159 -3.59 -5.85 4.87
C GLN A 159 -4.47 -6.87 4.14
N VAL A 160 -4.32 -8.16 4.45
CA VAL A 160 -5.17 -9.22 3.87
C VAL A 160 -6.64 -9.01 4.25
N ALA A 161 -6.93 -8.74 5.53
CA ALA A 161 -8.30 -8.49 5.99
C ALA A 161 -8.92 -7.25 5.32
N GLU A 162 -8.14 -6.20 5.09
CA GLU A 162 -8.55 -5.00 4.34
C GLU A 162 -8.93 -5.33 2.90
N LEU A 163 -8.04 -6.02 2.18
CA LEU A 163 -8.28 -6.42 0.80
C LEU A 163 -9.50 -7.35 0.67
N GLU A 164 -9.70 -8.26 1.63
CA GLU A 164 -10.88 -9.11 1.68
C GLU A 164 -12.16 -8.29 1.85
N GLN A 165 -12.15 -7.27 2.71
CA GLN A 165 -13.30 -6.38 2.88
C GLN A 165 -13.58 -5.56 1.62
N GLU A 166 -12.56 -4.94 1.02
CA GLU A 166 -12.69 -4.16 -0.23
C GLU A 166 -13.25 -5.03 -1.36
N LEU A 167 -12.79 -6.28 -1.46
CA LEU A 167 -13.27 -7.22 -2.47
C LEU A 167 -14.76 -7.55 -2.27
N VAL A 168 -15.23 -7.68 -1.02
CA VAL A 168 -16.66 -7.86 -0.71
C VAL A 168 -17.48 -6.64 -1.09
N GLU A 169 -17.00 -5.44 -0.78
CA GLU A 169 -17.67 -4.18 -1.12
C GLU A 169 -17.75 -3.97 -2.64
N LEU A 170 -16.65 -4.26 -3.34
CA LEU A 170 -16.59 -4.17 -4.80
C LEU A 170 -17.60 -5.14 -5.45
N LYS A 171 -17.66 -6.40 -5.00
CA LYS A 171 -18.64 -7.37 -5.47
C LYS A 171 -20.08 -6.89 -5.28
N LYS A 172 -20.42 -6.36 -4.10
CA LYS A 172 -21.74 -5.77 -3.84
C LYS A 172 -22.04 -4.60 -4.79
N SER A 173 -21.07 -3.72 -5.00
CA SER A 173 -21.24 -2.57 -5.90
C SER A 173 -21.51 -2.99 -7.36
N LEU A 174 -20.86 -4.07 -7.82
CA LEU A 174 -21.06 -4.62 -9.15
C LEU A 174 -22.43 -5.32 -9.28
N GLU A 175 -22.85 -6.08 -8.27
CA GLU A 175 -24.18 -6.71 -8.26
C GLU A 175 -25.32 -5.70 -8.35
N VAL A 176 -25.18 -4.53 -7.71
CA VAL A 176 -26.15 -3.44 -7.82
C VAL A 176 -26.19 -2.86 -9.23
N ARG A 177 -25.04 -2.75 -9.91
CA ARG A 177 -24.96 -2.23 -11.29
C ARG A 177 -25.45 -3.23 -12.35
N LEU A 178 -25.43 -4.52 -12.04
CA LEU A 178 -25.89 -5.60 -12.92
C LEU A 178 -27.41 -5.85 -12.83
N LYS A 179 -28.11 -5.23 -11.86
CA LYS A 179 -29.56 -5.27 -11.70
C LYS A 179 -30.22 -4.06 -12.33
#